data_AF-A0A962TFD0-F1
#
_entry.id   AF-A0A962TFD0-F1
#
_cell.length_a   1.000
_cell.length_b   1.000
_cell.length_c   1.000
_cell.angle_alpha   90.00
_cell.angle_beta   90.00
_cell.angle_gamma   90.00
#
_symmetry.space_group_name_H-M   'P 1'
#
loop_
_entity.id
_entity.type
_entity.pdbx_description
1 polymer ?
#
loop_
_entity_poly.entity_id
_entity_poly.type
_entity_poly.pdbx_seq_one_letter_code
_entity_poly.pdbx_strand_id
1 'polypeptide(L)'
;MSELLERVVGEVSAAPHSAAALTLYALVSTLEHERSGYLFKLDKLRDLNDAQRQLAFGLIEMMVRRENGGTAWDAAKSRMDAAVRAG
;
A
#
# COMPACT_ATOMS: atom_id res chain seq x y z
N MET A 1 -12.01 6.85 7.23
CA MET A 1 -10.89 6.20 6.53
C MET A 1 -11.46 5.48 5.32
N SER A 2 -10.78 5.47 4.16
CA SER A 2 -11.21 4.63 3.02
C SER A 2 -11.14 3.15 3.41
N GLU A 3 -12.19 2.37 3.12
CA GLU A 3 -12.26 0.93 3.42
C GLU A 3 -11.05 0.16 2.84
N LEU A 4 -10.61 0.57 1.64
CA LEU A 4 -9.43 0.01 1.00
C LEU A 4 -8.16 0.21 1.85
N LEU A 5 -7.93 1.42 2.38
CA LEU A 5 -6.75 1.73 3.18
C LEU A 5 -6.74 0.95 4.49
N GLU A 6 -7.89 0.76 5.14
CA GLU A 6 -7.98 -0.08 6.34
C GLU A 6 -7.62 -1.54 6.05
N ARG A 7 -8.09 -2.07 4.92
CA ARG A 7 -7.75 -3.44 4.51
C ARG A 7 -6.26 -3.60 4.22
N VAL A 8 -5.64 -2.62 3.55
CA VAL A 8 -4.19 -2.61 3.29
C VAL A 8 -3.41 -2.53 4.60
N VAL A 9 -3.81 -1.66 5.54
CA VAL A 9 -3.20 -1.58 6.87
C VAL A 9 -3.33 -2.92 7.61
N GLY A 10 -4.48 -3.59 7.49
CA GLY A 10 -4.70 -4.92 8.06
C GLY A 10 -3.71 -5.97 7.55
N GLU A 11 -3.54 -6.06 6.22
CA GLU A 11 -2.58 -6.99 5.60
C GLU A 11 -1.13 -6.69 6.03
N VAL A 12 -0.73 -5.42 6.02
CA VAL A 12 0.64 -5.02 6.44
C VAL A 12 0.85 -5.29 7.92
N SER A 13 -0.12 -4.97 8.78
CA SER A 13 0.00 -5.17 10.23
C SER A 13 0.01 -6.65 10.63
N ALA A 14 -0.68 -7.51 9.87
CA ALA A 14 -0.77 -8.94 10.19
C ALA A 14 0.56 -9.69 10.04
N ALA A 15 1.37 -9.31 9.04
CA ALA A 15 2.69 -9.92 8.82
C ALA A 15 3.66 -8.90 8.19
N PRO A 16 4.19 -7.93 8.97
CA PRO A 16 4.87 -6.73 8.45
C PRO A 16 6.09 -6.97 7.54
N HIS A 17 6.76 -8.12 7.69
CA HIS A 17 7.93 -8.49 6.89
C HIS A 17 7.66 -9.61 5.88
N SER A 18 6.41 -10.03 5.72
CA SER A 18 6.06 -10.93 4.64
C SER A 18 6.30 -10.26 3.28
N ALA A 19 6.61 -11.06 2.26
CA ALA A 19 6.77 -10.55 0.90
C ALA A 19 5.54 -9.77 0.43
N ALA A 20 4.34 -10.21 0.82
CA ALA A 20 3.09 -9.55 0.49
C ALA A 20 2.94 -8.18 1.18
N ALA A 21 3.20 -8.10 2.48
CA ALA A 21 3.13 -6.84 3.23
C ALA A 21 4.14 -5.82 2.69
N LEU A 22 5.39 -6.24 2.47
CA LEU A 22 6.42 -5.37 1.92
C LEU A 22 6.09 -4.90 0.50
N THR A 23 5.44 -5.74 -0.31
CA THR A 23 4.98 -5.39 -1.66
C THR A 23 3.87 -4.33 -1.62
N LEU A 24 2.85 -4.51 -0.77
CA LEU A 24 1.76 -3.53 -0.61
C LEU A 24 2.30 -2.21 -0.04
N TYR A 25 3.16 -2.28 0.97
CA TYR A 25 3.81 -1.12 1.57
C TYR A 25 4.67 -0.34 0.56
N ALA A 26 5.45 -1.06 -0.26
CA ALA A 26 6.25 -0.46 -1.31
C ALA A 26 5.36 0.24 -2.34
N LEU A 27 4.27 -0.39 -2.76
CA LEU A 27 3.30 0.23 -3.67
C LEU A 27 2.73 1.52 -3.10
N VAL A 28 2.23 1.52 -1.86
CA VAL A 28 1.72 2.74 -1.20
C VAL A 28 2.79 3.83 -1.19
N SER A 29 4.01 3.49 -0.77
CA SER A 29 5.11 4.46 -0.72
C SER A 29 5.46 5.02 -2.11
N THR A 30 5.38 4.20 -3.16
CA THR A 30 5.58 4.66 -4.54
C THR A 30 4.48 5.62 -4.99
N LEU A 31 3.22 5.33 -4.66
CA LEU A 31 2.07 6.16 -5.07
C LEU A 31 2.05 7.52 -4.38
N GLU A 32 2.70 7.69 -3.23
CA GLU A 32 2.87 8.99 -2.57
C GLU A 32 3.80 9.94 -3.35
N HIS A 33 4.72 9.40 -4.15
CA HIS A 33 5.80 10.16 -4.78
C HIS A 33 5.57 10.41 -6.28
N GLU A 34 4.60 11.26 -6.63
CA GLU A 34 4.27 11.63 -8.03
C GLU A 34 5.51 12.12 -8.81
N ARG A 35 6.36 12.93 -8.18
CA ARG A 35 7.58 13.50 -8.79
C ARG A 35 8.59 12.45 -9.22
N SER A 36 8.52 11.25 -8.66
CA SER A 36 9.42 10.14 -8.98
C SER A 36 8.89 9.25 -10.12
N GLY A 37 7.73 9.58 -10.69
CA GLY A 37 7.17 8.86 -11.85
C GLY A 37 6.57 7.49 -11.55
N TYR A 38 6.19 7.24 -10.28
CA TYR A 38 5.52 5.99 -9.86
C TYR A 38 6.26 4.69 -10.24
N LEU A 39 7.59 4.65 -10.05
CA LEU A 39 8.42 3.51 -10.43
C LEU A 39 8.20 2.29 -9.50
N PHE A 40 7.15 1.52 -9.78
CA PHE A 40 6.87 0.24 -9.14
C PHE A 40 7.07 -0.92 -10.11
N LYS A 41 7.78 -1.98 -9.69
CA LYS A 41 8.00 -3.15 -10.56
C LYS A 41 6.79 -4.09 -10.52
N LEU A 42 6.16 -4.32 -11.67
CA LEU A 42 4.94 -5.13 -11.76
C LEU A 42 5.14 -6.62 -11.41
N ASP A 43 6.35 -7.15 -11.54
CA ASP A 43 6.67 -8.53 -11.15
C ASP A 43 6.51 -8.76 -9.64
N LYS A 44 6.60 -7.71 -8.81
CA LYS A 44 6.32 -7.77 -7.37
C LYS A 44 4.89 -8.17 -7.04
N LEU A 45 3.93 -7.96 -7.95
CA LEU A 45 2.54 -8.42 -7.74
C LEU A 45 2.41 -9.96 -7.67
N ARG A 46 3.47 -10.70 -8.02
CA ARG A 46 3.56 -12.16 -7.83
C ARG A 46 3.72 -12.56 -6.37
N ASP A 47 4.19 -11.65 -5.51
CA ASP A 47 4.32 -11.88 -4.07
C ASP A 47 2.94 -11.85 -3.34
N LEU A 48 1.88 -11.46 -4.07
CA LEU A 48 0.52 -11.31 -3.55
C LEU A 48 -0.36 -12.51 -3.94
N ASN A 49 -1.35 -12.85 -3.10
CA ASN A 49 -2.45 -13.72 -3.48
C ASN A 49 -3.55 -12.94 -4.25
N ASP A 50 -4.62 -13.61 -4.69
CA ASP A 50 -5.70 -12.97 -5.47
C ASP A 50 -6.38 -11.82 -4.73
N ALA A 51 -6.69 -11.98 -3.45
CA ALA A 51 -7.35 -10.94 -2.66
C ALA A 51 -6.43 -9.73 -2.45
N GLN A 52 -5.15 -9.96 -2.20
CA GLN A 52 -4.14 -8.92 -2.03
C GLN A 52 -3.86 -8.17 -3.34
N ARG A 53 -3.90 -8.86 -4.49
CA ARG A 53 -3.84 -8.20 -5.80
C ARG A 53 -4.99 -7.22 -6.02
N GLN A 54 -6.21 -7.55 -5.57
CA GLN A 54 -7.33 -6.62 -5.66
C GLN A 54 -7.09 -5.35 -4.83
N LEU A 55 -6.42 -5.47 -3.67
CA LEU A 55 -6.00 -4.29 -2.90
C LEU A 55 -4.99 -3.45 -3.67
N ALA A 56 -3.99 -4.07 -4.28
CA ALA A 56 -3.00 -3.37 -5.10
C ALA A 56 -3.64 -2.63 -6.28
N PHE A 57 -4.58 -3.25 -6.99
CA PHE A 57 -5.31 -2.60 -8.08
C PHE A 57 -6.20 -1.46 -7.58
N GLY A 58 -6.85 -1.63 -6.42
CA GLY A 58 -7.59 -0.55 -5.78
C GLY A 58 -6.71 0.65 -5.43
N LEU A 59 -5.47 0.43 -4.97
CA LEU A 59 -4.52 1.51 -4.68
C LEU A 59 -4.12 2.26 -5.96
N ILE A 60 -3.90 1.53 -7.07
CA ILE A 60 -3.62 2.13 -8.37
C ILE A 60 -4.80 2.98 -8.84
N GLU A 61 -6.02 2.47 -8.74
CA GLU A 61 -7.25 3.21 -9.07
C GLU A 61 -7.42 4.46 -8.19
N MET A 62 -7.13 4.36 -6.89
CA MET A 62 -7.13 5.49 -5.97
C MET A 62 -6.14 6.58 -6.38
N MET A 63 -4.95 6.20 -6.87
CA MET A 63 -3.99 7.16 -7.42
C MET A 63 -4.50 7.81 -8.71
N VAL A 64 -5.13 7.05 -9.61
CA VAL A 64 -5.75 7.60 -10.84
C VAL A 64 -6.81 8.66 -10.50
N ARG A 65 -7.56 8.46 -9.41
CA ARG A 65 -8.54 9.42 -8.88
C ARG A 65 -7.93 10.59 -8.09
N ARG A 66 -6.61 10.60 -7.88
CA ARG A 66 -5.87 11.55 -7.03
C ARG A 66 -6.34 11.55 -5.57
N GLU A 67 -6.74 10.39 -5.08
CA GLU A 67 -7.17 10.16 -3.69
C GLU A 67 -6.06 9.58 -2.80
N ASN A 68 -4.85 9.41 -3.36
CA ASN A 68 -3.63 8.95 -2.71
C ASN A 68 -2.92 10.05 -1.90
N GLY A 69 -3.68 10.83 -1.12
CA GLY A 69 -3.16 11.91 -0.29
C GLY A 69 -4.18 12.43 0.72
N GLY A 70 -3.74 13.35 1.58
CA GLY A 70 -4.57 13.93 2.64
C GLY A 70 -4.68 13.05 3.89
N THR A 71 -5.51 13.49 4.84
CA THR A 71 -5.48 12.98 6.22
C THR A 71 -5.72 11.48 6.36
N ALA A 72 -6.59 10.90 5.52
CA ALA A 72 -6.86 9.46 5.55
C ALA A 72 -5.68 8.63 5.05
N TRP A 73 -5.00 9.12 4.01
CA TRP A 73 -3.79 8.49 3.49
C TRP A 73 -2.65 8.58 4.51
N ASP A 74 -2.40 9.77 5.06
CA ASP A 74 -1.34 10.02 6.04
C ASP A 74 -1.52 9.15 7.30
N ALA A 75 -2.77 9.03 7.78
CA ALA A 75 -3.09 8.18 8.93
C ALA A 75 -2.83 6.68 8.64
N ALA A 76 -3.22 6.19 7.46
CA ALA A 76 -2.96 4.82 7.06
C ALA A 76 -1.45 4.57 6.91
N LYS A 77 -0.74 5.50 6.30
CA LYS A 77 0.71 5.41 6.08
C LYS A 77 1.49 5.40 7.39
N SER A 78 1.15 6.27 8.33
CA SER A 78 1.73 6.29 9.68
C SER A 78 1.57 4.94 10.41
N ARG A 79 0.40 4.31 10.31
CA ARG A 79 0.15 2.97 10.88
C ARG A 79 0.99 1.88 10.22
N MET A 80 1.10 1.91 8.88
CA MET A 80 1.95 0.96 8.15
C MET A 80 3.44 1.13 8.48
N ASP A 81 3.93 2.38 8.57
CA ASP A 81 5.32 2.67 8.95
C ASP A 81 5.64 2.14 10.34
N ALA A 82 4.73 2.33 11.30
CA ALA A 82 4.88 1.80 12.65
C ALA A 82 4.95 0.27 12.65
N ALA A 83 4.08 -0.41 11.90
CA ALA A 83 4.07 -1.87 11.79
C ALA A 83 5.38 -2.42 11.20
N VAL A 84 5.86 -1.83 10.10
CA VAL A 84 7.09 -2.29 9.41
C VAL A 84 8.35 -2.03 10.24
N ARG A 85 8.39 -0.95 11.04
CA ARG A 85 9.51 -0.64 11.94
C ARG A 85 9.55 -1.50 13.21
N ALA A 86 8.40 -2.00 13.66
CA ALA A 86 8.27 -2.75 14.90
C ALA A 86 8.40 -4.26 14.74
N GLY A 87 8.07 -4.79 13.56
CA GLY A 87 8.47 -6.16 13.18
C GLY A 87 9.97 -6.26 13.09
#